data_AF-A0A1M6T8B4-F1
#
_entry.id   AF-A0A1M6T8B4-F1
#
_cell.length_a   1.000
_cell.length_b   1.000
_cell.length_c   1.000
_cell.angle_alpha   90.00
_cell.angle_beta   90.00
_cell.angle_gamma   90.00
#
_symmetry.space_group_name_H-M   'P 1'
#
loop_
_entity.id
_entity.type
_entity.pdbx_description
1 polymer ?
#
loop_
_entity_poly.entity_id
_entity_poly.type
_entity_poly.pdbx_seq_one_letter_code
_entity_poly.pdbx_strand_id
1 'polypeptide(L)'
;MKRTPLERKSPLRANAPMNRKREKRQPALTGNRRVKKSGAKSQQRFRSERYLRFVRSLPCCCCGGPADSAHHVIGIWQLGGMALKAPDSFAMPVCDGPGSCHEAIHAHPEALAHQPRWLRHTIALGMQEFDGEIREALVEALAFINKQEAA
;
A
#
# COMPACT_ATOMS: atom_id res chain seq x y z
N MET A 1 54.44 -6.70 -37.65
CA MET A 1 54.95 -6.08 -36.40
C MET A 1 54.57 -6.97 -35.23
N LYS A 2 55.55 -7.53 -34.51
CA LYS A 2 55.31 -8.45 -33.38
C LYS A 2 55.19 -7.63 -32.10
N ARG A 3 54.03 -7.68 -31.42
CA ARG A 3 53.82 -7.01 -30.11
C ARG A 3 54.54 -7.82 -29.03
N THR A 4 55.50 -7.20 -28.35
CA THR A 4 56.18 -7.78 -27.20
C THR A 4 55.28 -7.74 -25.95
N PRO A 5 55.30 -8.76 -25.07
CA PRO A 5 54.52 -8.72 -23.84
C PRO A 5 55.14 -7.76 -22.83
N LEU A 6 54.29 -6.98 -22.14
CA LEU A 6 54.69 -6.12 -21.03
C LEU A 6 54.80 -6.94 -19.74
N GLU A 7 56.02 -7.13 -19.24
CA GLU A 7 56.25 -7.70 -17.91
C GLU A 7 56.11 -6.65 -16.81
N ARG A 8 55.43 -7.01 -15.71
CA ARG A 8 55.25 -6.16 -14.53
C ARG A 8 56.46 -6.28 -13.61
N LYS A 9 57.17 -5.17 -13.37
CA LYS A 9 58.44 -5.11 -12.61
C LYS A 9 58.30 -5.11 -11.07
N SER A 10 57.18 -5.52 -10.49
CA SER A 10 57.06 -5.54 -9.02
C SER A 10 56.10 -6.62 -8.52
N PRO A 11 56.52 -7.49 -7.57
CA PRO A 11 55.61 -8.45 -6.95
C PRO A 11 54.65 -7.72 -6.00
N LEU A 12 53.37 -8.07 -6.07
CA LEU A 12 52.35 -7.56 -5.16
C LEU A 12 52.60 -8.13 -3.76
N ARG A 13 52.82 -7.27 -2.78
CA ARG A 13 52.85 -7.65 -1.36
C ARG A 13 51.43 -7.62 -0.81
N ALA A 14 51.01 -8.71 -0.18
CA ALA A 14 49.75 -8.76 0.54
C ALA A 14 49.87 -7.94 1.85
N ASN A 15 49.02 -6.94 2.01
CA ASN A 15 48.88 -6.22 3.28
C ASN A 15 48.00 -7.00 4.25
N ALA A 16 48.28 -6.90 5.55
CA ALA A 16 47.48 -7.54 6.60
C ALA A 16 46.02 -7.07 6.56
N PRO A 17 45.03 -7.93 6.88
CA PRO A 17 43.62 -7.55 6.88
C PRO A 17 43.36 -6.45 7.92
N MET A 18 42.63 -5.42 7.52
CA MET A 18 42.24 -4.33 8.42
C MET A 18 41.42 -4.86 9.59
N ASN A 19 41.89 -4.62 10.83
CA ASN A 19 41.13 -4.91 12.03
C ASN A 19 39.97 -3.91 12.17
N ARG A 20 38.81 -4.23 11.58
CA ARG A 20 37.60 -3.44 11.79
C ARG A 20 37.06 -3.72 13.19
N LYS A 21 37.31 -2.80 14.13
CA LYS A 21 36.57 -2.77 15.40
C LYS A 21 35.08 -2.70 15.07
N ARG A 22 34.33 -3.75 15.42
CA ARG A 22 32.87 -3.74 15.38
C ARG A 22 32.38 -2.75 16.42
N GLU A 23 32.05 -1.53 16.00
CA GLU A 23 31.32 -0.60 16.86
C GLU A 23 30.03 -1.29 17.31
N LYS A 24 29.81 -1.31 18.63
CA LYS A 24 28.57 -1.82 19.20
C LYS A 24 27.44 -0.99 18.63
N ARG A 25 26.53 -1.63 17.89
CA ARG A 25 25.27 -1.01 17.48
C ARG A 25 24.61 -0.45 18.73
N GLN A 26 24.42 0.86 18.77
CA GLN A 26 23.62 1.49 19.80
C GLN A 26 22.22 0.84 19.75
N PRO A 27 21.63 0.45 20.90
CA PRO A 27 20.26 -0.02 20.90
C PRO A 27 19.36 1.08 20.34
N ALA A 28 18.45 0.70 19.45
CA ALA A 28 17.45 1.62 18.91
C ALA A 28 16.77 2.31 20.09
N LEU A 29 16.87 3.64 20.15
CA LEU A 29 16.11 4.44 21.10
C LEU A 29 14.63 4.09 20.90
N THR A 30 14.06 3.32 21.82
CA THR A 30 12.61 3.17 21.99
C THR A 30 12.07 4.49 22.55
N GLY A 31 12.14 5.53 21.71
CA GLY A 31 11.52 6.80 21.98
C GLY A 31 10.02 6.64 21.78
N ASN A 32 9.28 6.61 22.89
CA ASN A 32 7.84 6.88 22.86
C ASN A 32 7.64 8.29 22.30
N ARG A 33 7.51 8.41 20.98
CA ARG A 33 7.13 9.64 20.31
C ARG A 33 5.68 9.91 20.68
N ARG A 34 5.45 10.63 21.78
CA ARG A 34 4.16 11.29 22.02
C ARG A 34 3.95 12.26 20.87
N VAL A 35 3.14 11.84 19.89
CA VAL A 35 2.60 12.73 18.87
C VAL A 35 1.82 13.81 19.63
N LYS A 36 2.29 15.06 19.54
CA LYS A 36 1.51 16.20 20.00
C LYS A 36 0.21 16.20 19.17
N LYS A 37 -0.93 15.90 19.80
CA LYS A 37 -2.25 16.08 19.16
C LYS A 37 -2.41 17.58 18.88
N SER A 38 -2.13 17.99 17.66
CA SER A 38 -2.64 19.26 17.14
C SER A 38 -4.18 19.17 17.14
N GLY A 39 -4.84 20.14 17.76
CA GLY A 39 -6.27 20.16 18.03
C GLY A 39 -7.18 20.36 16.81
N ALA A 40 -6.84 19.80 15.65
CA ALA A 40 -7.82 19.52 14.62
C ALA A 40 -8.39 18.12 14.91
N LYS A 41 -9.72 17.92 14.89
CA LYS A 41 -10.29 16.58 14.77
C LYS A 41 -9.75 15.98 13.47
N SER A 42 -8.58 15.34 13.51
CA SER A 42 -8.20 14.39 12.47
C SER A 42 -9.31 13.35 12.53
N GLN A 43 -10.23 13.35 11.57
CA GLN A 43 -11.14 12.23 11.42
C GLN A 43 -10.25 11.00 11.37
N GLN A 44 -10.30 10.21 12.44
CA GLN A 44 -9.42 9.09 12.59
C GLN A 44 -9.82 8.13 11.48
N ARG A 45 -8.93 7.94 10.51
CA ARG A 45 -9.24 7.14 9.31
C ARG A 45 -9.73 5.78 9.78
N PHE A 46 -10.91 5.38 9.31
CA PHE A 46 -11.47 4.08 9.63
C PHE A 46 -10.48 2.96 9.29
N ARG A 47 -10.21 2.09 10.27
CA ARG A 47 -9.35 0.91 10.14
C ARG A 47 -10.04 -0.31 10.73
N SER A 48 -10.10 -1.40 9.99
CA SER A 48 -10.76 -2.63 10.43
C SER A 48 -10.18 -3.85 9.71
N GLU A 49 -9.38 -4.64 10.42
CA GLU A 49 -8.88 -5.93 9.89
C GLU A 49 -10.02 -6.93 9.66
N ARG A 50 -11.13 -6.80 10.40
CA ARG A 50 -12.33 -7.61 10.15
C ARG A 50 -12.91 -7.30 8.76
N TYR A 51 -13.03 -6.02 8.41
CA TYR A 51 -13.49 -5.61 7.08
C TYR A 51 -12.48 -6.00 6.00
N LEU A 52 -11.18 -5.76 6.21
CA LEU A 52 -10.15 -6.13 5.22
C LEU A 52 -10.10 -7.64 4.95
N ARG A 53 -10.32 -8.50 5.96
CA ARG A 53 -10.44 -9.95 5.75
C ARG A 53 -11.66 -10.31 4.90
N PHE A 54 -12.79 -9.65 5.12
CA PHE A 54 -13.96 -9.81 4.26
C PHE A 54 -13.64 -9.39 2.82
N VAL A 55 -13.03 -8.23 2.61
CA VAL A 55 -12.62 -7.77 1.27
C VAL A 55 -11.72 -8.81 0.59
N ARG A 56 -10.69 -9.34 1.27
CA ARG A 56 -9.80 -10.37 0.70
C ARG A 56 -10.52 -11.67 0.31
N SER A 57 -11.66 -11.97 0.93
CA SER A 57 -12.46 -13.18 0.65
C SER A 57 -13.36 -13.04 -0.58
N LEU A 58 -13.58 -11.82 -1.08
CA LEU A 58 -14.39 -11.58 -2.27
C LEU A 58 -13.61 -11.90 -3.55
N PRO A 59 -14.31 -12.21 -4.67
CA PRO A 59 -13.67 -12.29 -5.99
C PRO A 59 -13.07 -10.94 -6.40
N CYS A 60 -11.98 -11.00 -7.17
CA CYS A 60 -11.35 -9.83 -7.75
C CYS A 60 -12.36 -9.04 -8.58
N CYS A 61 -12.51 -7.74 -8.30
CA CYS A 61 -13.46 -6.87 -8.99
C CYS A 61 -13.10 -6.59 -10.45
N CYS A 62 -11.88 -6.90 -10.86
CA CYS A 62 -11.38 -6.72 -12.22
C CYS A 62 -11.51 -8.02 -13.05
N CYS A 63 -10.96 -9.15 -12.58
CA CYS A 63 -10.92 -10.40 -13.36
C CYS A 63 -11.84 -11.52 -12.84
N GLY A 64 -12.45 -11.38 -11.66
CA GLY A 64 -13.30 -12.40 -11.05
C GLY A 64 -12.56 -13.58 -10.38
N GLY A 65 -11.23 -13.64 -10.46
CA GLY A 65 -10.42 -14.63 -9.75
C GLY A 65 -10.32 -14.39 -8.23
N PRO A 66 -9.52 -15.16 -7.49
CA PRO A 66 -9.26 -14.90 -6.06
C PRO A 66 -8.61 -13.53 -5.88
N ALA A 67 -9.10 -12.73 -4.92
CA ALA A 67 -8.49 -11.43 -4.63
C ALA A 67 -7.20 -11.58 -3.83
N ASP A 68 -7.19 -12.30 -2.71
CA ASP A 68 -6.02 -12.43 -1.82
C ASP A 68 -5.49 -11.10 -1.22
N SER A 69 -5.83 -9.93 -1.79
CA SER A 69 -5.44 -8.59 -1.40
C SER A 69 -6.64 -7.63 -1.31
N ALA A 70 -6.58 -6.75 -0.31
CA ALA A 70 -7.51 -5.64 -0.14
C ALA A 70 -6.79 -4.35 -0.55
N HIS A 71 -7.07 -3.89 -1.77
CA HIS A 71 -6.40 -2.75 -2.38
C HIS A 71 -7.12 -1.44 -2.06
N HIS A 72 -6.45 -0.53 -1.37
CA HIS A 72 -6.97 0.80 -1.10
C HIS A 72 -6.94 1.65 -2.37
N VAL A 73 -8.00 2.45 -2.56
CA VAL A 73 -8.10 3.41 -3.67
C VAL A 73 -6.84 4.27 -3.85
N ILE A 74 -6.42 4.47 -5.10
CA ILE A 74 -5.23 5.24 -5.48
C ILE A 74 -5.58 6.31 -6.51
N GLY A 75 -4.87 7.43 -6.50
CA GLY A 75 -4.83 8.36 -7.64
C GLY A 75 -6.12 9.17 -7.87
N ILE A 76 -7.16 8.96 -7.06
CA ILE A 76 -8.43 9.69 -7.14
C ILE A 76 -8.85 10.26 -5.77
N TRP A 77 -9.56 11.38 -5.80
CA TRP A 77 -10.22 12.05 -4.66
C TRP A 77 -9.35 12.40 -3.43
N GLN A 78 -8.03 12.37 -3.57
CA GLN A 78 -7.07 12.74 -2.51
C GLN A 78 -7.31 12.00 -1.17
N LEU A 79 -7.87 10.79 -1.23
CA LEU A 79 -8.13 9.95 -0.05
C LEU A 79 -6.83 9.36 0.54
N GLY A 80 -5.79 9.23 -0.30
CA GLY A 80 -4.41 8.94 0.08
C GLY A 80 -3.54 10.20 0.03
N GLY A 81 -2.61 10.31 0.98
CA GLY A 81 -1.60 11.38 0.98
C GLY A 81 -0.20 10.81 0.71
N MET A 82 0.80 11.67 0.60
CA MET A 82 2.21 11.25 0.56
C MET A 82 2.51 10.34 1.77
N ALA A 83 2.83 9.07 1.50
CA ALA A 83 3.08 8.00 2.49
C ALA A 83 1.87 7.57 3.34
N LEU A 84 0.64 7.80 2.88
CA LEU A 84 -0.58 7.58 3.67
C LEU A 84 -1.66 6.84 2.87
N LYS A 85 -2.03 5.63 3.33
CA LYS A 85 -3.12 4.83 2.75
C LYS A 85 -4.50 5.47 3.02
N ALA A 86 -5.40 5.36 2.04
CA ALA A 86 -6.82 5.69 2.20
C ALA A 86 -7.47 4.89 3.34
N PRO A 87 -8.63 5.32 3.88
CA PRO A 87 -9.35 4.56 4.91
C PRO A 87 -9.72 3.15 4.43
N ASP A 88 -9.88 2.20 5.35
CA ASP A 88 -10.16 0.80 4.98
C ASP A 88 -11.52 0.64 4.29
N SER A 89 -12.47 1.55 4.51
CA SER A 89 -13.76 1.58 3.80
C SER A 89 -13.62 1.85 2.30
N PHE A 90 -12.43 2.28 1.84
CA PHE A 90 -12.08 2.45 0.43
C PHE A 90 -11.13 1.36 -0.07
N ALA A 91 -11.19 0.16 0.50
CA ALA A 91 -10.51 -1.01 -0.02
C ALA A 91 -11.43 -1.82 -0.97
N MET A 92 -10.84 -2.38 -2.03
CA MET A 92 -11.51 -3.23 -3.02
C MET A 92 -10.73 -4.54 -3.25
N PRO A 93 -11.41 -5.64 -3.61
CA PRO A 93 -10.79 -6.95 -3.81
C PRO A 93 -10.07 -7.03 -5.16
N VAL A 94 -8.76 -7.27 -5.17
CA VAL A 94 -7.98 -7.45 -6.41
C VAL A 94 -6.98 -8.57 -6.24
N CYS A 95 -6.77 -9.38 -7.29
CA CYS A 95 -5.75 -10.43 -7.27
C CYS A 95 -4.35 -9.82 -7.06
N ASP A 96 -3.49 -10.51 -6.31
CA ASP A 96 -2.10 -10.14 -6.06
C ASP A 96 -1.11 -11.01 -6.88
N GLY A 97 0.16 -10.63 -6.91
CA GLY A 97 1.24 -11.34 -7.61
C GLY A 97 1.60 -10.77 -8.99
N PRO A 98 2.59 -11.36 -9.68
CA PRO A 98 3.06 -10.87 -10.98
C PRO A 98 2.00 -10.96 -12.08
N GLY A 99 1.80 -9.86 -12.82
CA GLY A 99 0.80 -9.80 -13.89
C GLY A 99 -0.65 -9.76 -13.36
N SER A 100 -0.83 -9.41 -12.09
CA SER A 100 -2.13 -9.33 -11.44
C SER A 100 -2.85 -8.00 -11.70
N CYS A 101 -4.14 -7.98 -11.38
CA CYS A 101 -4.93 -6.75 -11.38
C CYS A 101 -4.40 -5.74 -10.37
N HIS A 102 -3.81 -6.17 -9.25
CA HIS A 102 -3.19 -5.27 -8.29
C HIS A 102 -2.05 -4.47 -8.92
N GLU A 103 -1.11 -5.15 -9.60
CA GLU A 103 -0.02 -4.50 -10.33
C GLU A 103 -0.55 -3.58 -11.43
N ALA A 104 -1.56 -4.06 -12.18
CA ALA A 104 -2.14 -3.30 -13.26
C ALA A 104 -2.73 -1.97 -12.78
N ILE A 105 -3.41 -1.93 -11.63
CA ILE A 105 -3.99 -0.68 -11.09
C ILE A 105 -2.92 0.36 -10.77
N HIS A 106 -1.73 -0.06 -10.32
CA HIS A 106 -0.61 0.85 -10.06
C HIS A 106 0.11 1.28 -11.34
N ALA A 107 0.14 0.42 -12.35
CA ALA A 107 0.87 0.66 -13.60
C ALA A 107 0.09 1.49 -14.62
N HIS A 108 -1.24 1.34 -14.65
CA HIS A 108 -2.09 1.79 -15.75
C HIS A 108 -3.08 2.89 -15.32
N PRO A 109 -2.93 4.13 -15.84
CA PRO A 109 -3.85 5.23 -15.51
C PRO A 109 -5.31 4.96 -15.87
N GLU A 110 -5.59 4.13 -16.87
CA GLU A 110 -6.95 3.74 -17.26
C GLU A 110 -7.69 3.01 -16.13
N ALA A 111 -6.96 2.30 -15.25
CA ALA A 111 -7.56 1.60 -14.13
C ALA A 111 -8.15 2.56 -13.09
N LEU A 112 -7.73 3.83 -13.07
CA LEU A 112 -8.25 4.86 -12.16
C LEU A 112 -9.76 5.08 -12.37
N ALA A 113 -10.23 5.05 -13.62
CA ALA A 113 -11.63 5.28 -13.96
C ALA A 113 -12.57 4.14 -13.49
N HIS A 114 -12.02 2.94 -13.25
CA HIS A 114 -12.81 1.78 -12.82
C HIS A 114 -12.96 1.68 -11.30
N GLN A 115 -12.06 2.30 -10.53
CA GLN A 115 -12.05 2.24 -9.07
C GLN A 115 -13.38 2.67 -8.41
N PRO A 116 -14.09 3.74 -8.85
CA PRO A 116 -15.38 4.11 -8.27
C PRO A 116 -16.43 2.99 -8.35
N ARG A 117 -16.56 2.36 -9.52
CA ARG A 117 -17.50 1.25 -9.72
C ARG A 117 -17.18 0.05 -8.82
N TRP A 118 -15.89 -0.30 -8.73
CA TRP A 118 -15.42 -1.40 -7.88
C TRP A 118 -15.66 -1.14 -6.39
N LEU A 119 -15.42 0.08 -5.93
CA LEU A 119 -15.68 0.50 -4.56
C LEU A 119 -17.16 0.41 -4.23
N ARG A 120 -18.05 0.97 -5.07
CA ARG A 120 -19.50 0.93 -4.83
C ARG A 120 -20.01 -0.49 -4.69
N HIS A 121 -19.53 -1.40 -5.53
CA HIS A 121 -19.90 -2.82 -5.44
C HIS A 121 -19.39 -3.46 -4.13
N THR A 122 -18.13 -3.23 -3.78
CA THR A 122 -17.53 -3.79 -2.55
C THR A 122 -18.23 -3.26 -1.29
N ILE A 123 -18.52 -1.96 -1.26
CA ILE A 123 -19.23 -1.31 -0.16
C ILE A 123 -20.65 -1.87 -0.02
N ALA A 124 -21.37 -2.08 -1.14
CA ALA A 124 -22.71 -2.66 -1.10
C ALA A 124 -22.71 -4.07 -0.49
N LEU A 125 -21.73 -4.91 -0.85
CA LEU A 125 -21.57 -6.23 -0.23
C LEU A 125 -21.23 -6.12 1.26
N GLY A 126 -20.32 -5.22 1.64
CA GLY A 126 -19.97 -4.99 3.03
C GLY A 126 -21.14 -4.50 3.88
N MET A 127 -22.01 -3.65 3.33
CA MET A 127 -23.20 -3.15 4.02
C MET A 127 -24.27 -4.24 4.27
N GLN A 128 -24.21 -5.35 3.54
CA GLN A 128 -25.06 -6.53 3.78
C GLN A 128 -24.46 -7.46 4.84
N GLU A 129 -23.13 -7.52 4.93
CA GLU A 129 -22.39 -8.38 5.86
C GLU A 129 -22.25 -7.79 7.26
N PHE A 130 -22.10 -6.46 7.36
CA PHE A 130 -21.74 -5.81 8.61
C PHE A 130 -22.80 -4.83 9.09
N ASP A 131 -22.89 -4.72 10.42
CA ASP A 131 -23.64 -3.71 11.16
C ASP A 131 -22.70 -2.84 12.03
N GLY A 132 -23.28 -1.85 12.72
CA GLY A 132 -22.57 -0.96 13.64
C GLY A 132 -21.52 -0.09 12.95
N GLU A 133 -20.38 0.12 13.63
CA GLU A 133 -19.32 1.04 13.18
C GLU A 133 -18.80 0.74 11.77
N ILE A 134 -18.74 -0.55 11.37
CA ILE A 134 -18.29 -0.91 10.02
C ILE A 134 -19.32 -0.44 9.00
N ARG A 135 -20.61 -0.70 9.24
CA ARG A 135 -21.69 -0.27 8.33
C ARG A 135 -21.78 1.24 8.23
N GLU A 136 -21.64 1.94 9.35
CA GLU A 136 -21.60 3.41 9.39
C GLU A 136 -20.46 3.96 8.53
N ALA A 137 -19.24 3.42 8.69
CA ALA A 137 -18.09 3.83 7.87
C ALA A 137 -18.29 3.54 6.37
N LEU A 138 -18.99 2.46 6.02
CA LEU A 138 -19.33 2.10 4.64
C LEU A 138 -20.39 3.03 4.04
N VAL A 139 -21.40 3.41 4.82
CA VAL A 139 -22.41 4.40 4.43
C VAL A 139 -21.77 5.76 4.18
N GLU A 140 -20.88 6.20 5.07
CA GLU A 140 -20.13 7.46 4.89
C GLU A 140 -19.25 7.41 3.63
N ALA A 141 -18.56 6.29 3.38
CA ALA A 141 -17.76 6.11 2.18
C ALA A 141 -18.61 6.15 0.90
N LEU A 142 -19.79 5.51 0.89
CA LEU A 142 -20.71 5.55 -0.24
C LEU A 142 -21.24 6.97 -0.50
N ALA A 143 -21.61 7.69 0.55
CA ALA A 143 -22.05 9.08 0.45
C ALA A 143 -20.95 9.97 -0.12
N PHE A 144 -19.70 9.77 0.31
CA PHE A 144 -18.55 10.47 -0.26
C PHE A 144 -18.39 10.18 -1.76
N ILE A 145 -18.41 8.91 -2.18
CA ILE A 145 -18.28 8.53 -3.60
C ILE A 145 -19.37 9.18 -4.44
N ASN A 146 -20.63 9.07 -4.01
CA ASN A 146 -21.76 9.67 -4.72
C ASN A 146 -21.60 11.19 -4.89
N LYS A 147 -21.07 11.89 -3.89
CA LYS A 147 -20.80 13.32 -3.97
C LYS A 147 -19.70 13.65 -4.98
N GLN A 148 -18.65 12.83 -5.04
CA GLN A 148 -17.56 13.05 -5.99
C GLN A 148 -17.96 12.76 -7.43
N GLU A 149 -18.81 11.76 -7.67
CA GLU A 149 -19.28 11.40 -9.02
C GLU A 149 -20.39 12.35 -9.54
N ALA A 150 -20.97 13.18 -8.68
CA ALA A 150 -21.98 14.17 -9.05
C ALA A 150 -21.40 15.57 -9.34
N ALA A 151 -20.09 15.77 -9.12
CA ALA A 151 -19.38 17.04 -9.30
C ALA A 151 -18.67 17.09 -10.67
#